data_AF-A0A8H4SP33-F1
#
_entry.id   AF-A0A8H4SP33-F1
#
_cell.length_a   1.000
_cell.length_b   1.000
_cell.length_c   1.000
_cell.angle_alpha   90.00
_cell.angle_beta   90.00
_cell.angle_gamma   90.00
#
_symmetry.space_group_name_H-M   'P 1'
#
loop_
_entity.id
_entity.type
_entity.pdbx_description
1 polymer ?
#
loop_
_entity_poly.entity_id
_entity_poly.type
_entity_poly.pdbx_seq_one_letter_code
_entity_poly.pdbx_strand_id
1 'polypeptide(L)'
;MSPSADTPETSNSADSTVLSLRKSLCSEDTPLPVRFRALFSLKHVATTSDDDAPRVAAIEAIAAGFSSPSALLKHELAYCLGQTGNTAAVKPLRQVLADLKEDPMCRHEAAEALGALGW
;
A
#
# COMPACT_ATOMS: atom_id res chain seq x y z
N MET A 1 -31.99 -31.73 -18.41
CA MET A 1 -32.04 -30.40 -17.76
C MET A 1 -30.66 -30.19 -17.17
N SER A 2 -29.81 -29.44 -17.89
CA SER A 2 -28.39 -29.23 -17.56
C SER A 2 -28.21 -27.93 -16.75
N PRO A 3 -27.12 -27.83 -15.96
CA PRO A 3 -27.09 -27.08 -14.70
C PRO A 3 -26.66 -25.61 -14.84
N SER A 4 -26.88 -24.88 -13.73
CA SER A 4 -26.48 -23.50 -13.45
C SER A 4 -25.06 -23.14 -13.89
N ALA A 5 -24.88 -21.91 -14.37
CA ALA A 5 -23.62 -21.21 -14.38
C ALA A 5 -23.78 -19.93 -13.55
N ASP A 6 -23.18 -19.96 -12.37
CA ASP A 6 -22.92 -18.82 -11.50
C ASP A 6 -21.40 -18.60 -11.61
N THR A 7 -20.96 -17.43 -12.09
CA THR A 7 -19.54 -17.05 -12.06
C THR A 7 -19.40 -15.53 -11.92
N PRO A 8 -18.66 -15.01 -10.91
CA PRO A 8 -18.33 -13.59 -10.80
C PRO A 8 -17.00 -13.30 -11.52
N GLU A 9 -17.03 -12.64 -12.68
CA GLU A 9 -15.81 -12.31 -13.45
C GLU A 9 -15.07 -11.04 -12.97
N THR A 10 -15.54 -10.35 -11.94
CA THR A 10 -14.96 -9.08 -11.48
C THR A 10 -13.69 -9.24 -10.63
N SER A 11 -13.50 -10.40 -9.99
CA SER A 11 -12.40 -10.64 -9.02
C SER A 11 -11.00 -10.66 -9.66
N ASN A 12 -10.86 -10.99 -10.95
CA ASN A 12 -9.54 -11.27 -11.54
C ASN A 12 -8.78 -10.00 -12.01
N SER A 13 -9.51 -8.92 -12.31
CA SER A 13 -8.95 -7.68 -12.89
C SER A 13 -8.28 -6.78 -11.85
N ALA A 14 -8.92 -6.59 -10.69
CA ALA A 14 -8.39 -5.78 -9.60
C ALA A 14 -7.08 -6.36 -9.04
N ASP A 15 -7.02 -7.68 -8.87
CA ASP A 15 -5.82 -8.39 -8.44
C ASP A 15 -4.65 -8.19 -9.43
N SER A 16 -4.93 -8.30 -10.74
CA SER A 16 -3.91 -8.06 -11.77
C SER A 16 -3.37 -6.61 -11.76
N THR A 17 -4.24 -5.65 -11.45
CA THR A 17 -3.88 -4.22 -11.37
C THR A 17 -2.98 -3.95 -10.17
N VAL A 18 -3.37 -4.42 -8.98
CA VAL A 18 -2.57 -4.25 -7.75
C VAL A 18 -1.18 -4.89 -7.90
N LEU A 19 -1.11 -6.08 -8.51
CA LEU A 19 0.17 -6.76 -8.77
C LEU A 19 1.09 -5.95 -9.68
N SER A 20 0.56 -5.38 -10.77
CA SER A 20 1.33 -4.53 -11.70
C SER A 20 1.86 -3.26 -11.02
N LEU A 21 1.02 -2.61 -10.22
CA LEU A 21 1.40 -1.42 -9.46
C LEU A 21 2.45 -1.74 -8.39
N ARG A 22 2.28 -2.86 -7.65
CA ARG A 22 3.27 -3.34 -6.67
C ARG A 22 4.64 -3.53 -7.31
N LYS A 23 4.69 -4.18 -8.48
CA LYS A 23 5.94 -4.38 -9.23
C LYS A 23 6.61 -3.05 -9.57
N SER A 24 5.83 -2.08 -10.05
CA SER A 24 6.34 -0.74 -10.38
C SER A 24 6.84 0.00 -9.13
N LEU A 25 6.15 -0.10 -8.00
CA LEU A 25 6.52 0.56 -6.75
C LEU A 25 7.81 -0.02 -6.14
N CYS A 26 7.96 -1.35 -6.15
CA CYS A 26 9.02 -2.05 -5.42
C CYS A 26 10.31 -2.26 -6.24
N SER A 27 10.30 -1.99 -7.54
CA SER A 27 11.49 -2.15 -8.38
C SER A 27 12.37 -0.90 -8.33
N GLU A 28 13.64 -1.07 -7.94
CA GLU A 28 14.64 0.00 -7.94
C GLU A 28 15.09 0.40 -9.36
N ASP A 29 14.81 -0.44 -10.37
CA ASP A 29 15.01 -0.10 -11.78
C ASP A 29 13.91 0.82 -12.32
N THR A 30 12.80 0.97 -11.58
CA THR A 30 11.70 1.85 -11.97
C THR A 30 12.03 3.29 -11.58
N PRO A 31 11.97 4.27 -12.51
CA PRO A 31 12.23 5.67 -12.18
C PRO A 31 11.33 6.17 -11.04
N LEU A 32 11.92 6.93 -10.11
CA LEU A 32 11.23 7.38 -8.91
C LEU A 32 9.85 8.03 -9.17
N PRO A 33 9.67 8.91 -10.18
CA PRO A 33 8.34 9.46 -10.49
C PRO A 33 7.27 8.40 -10.85
N VAL A 34 7.68 7.31 -11.51
CA VAL A 34 6.78 6.20 -11.86
C VAL A 34 6.41 5.40 -10.61
N ARG A 35 7.34 5.27 -9.65
CA ARG A 35 7.07 4.64 -8.35
C ARG A 35 6.07 5.45 -7.54
N PHE A 36 6.21 6.79 -7.48
CA PHE A 36 5.23 7.67 -6.86
C PHE A 36 3.85 7.56 -7.52
N ARG A 37 3.79 7.52 -8.85
CA ARG A 37 2.52 7.28 -9.56
C ARG A 37 1.89 5.95 -9.15
N ALA A 38 2.69 4.89 -9.06
CA ALA A 38 2.21 3.58 -8.62
C ALA A 38 1.70 3.60 -7.17
N LEU A 39 2.43 4.28 -6.28
CA LEU A 39 2.02 4.50 -4.88
C LEU A 39 0.65 5.19 -4.81
N PHE A 40 0.46 6.31 -5.50
CA PHE A 40 -0.81 7.03 -5.46
C PHE A 40 -1.97 6.25 -6.09
N SER A 41 -1.70 5.46 -7.13
CA SER A 41 -2.69 4.53 -7.69
C SER A 41 -3.08 3.42 -6.69
N LEU A 42 -2.11 2.84 -5.97
CA LEU A 42 -2.40 1.86 -4.91
C LEU A 42 -3.19 2.49 -3.77
N LYS A 43 -2.83 3.70 -3.33
CA LYS A 43 -3.57 4.45 -2.32
C LYS A 43 -5.01 4.69 -2.76
N HIS A 44 -5.23 5.06 -4.03
CA HIS A 44 -6.57 5.20 -4.59
C HIS A 44 -7.38 3.89 -4.42
N VAL A 45 -6.85 2.76 -4.88
CA VAL A 45 -7.48 1.43 -4.71
C VAL A 45 -7.80 1.15 -3.22
N ALA A 46 -6.84 1.40 -2.32
CA ALA A 46 -7.04 1.19 -0.88
C ALA A 46 -8.19 2.01 -0.27
N THR A 47 -8.50 3.17 -0.87
CA THR A 47 -9.52 4.11 -0.38
C THR A 47 -10.87 4.04 -1.11
N THR A 48 -10.91 3.57 -2.35
CA THR A 48 -12.12 3.68 -3.20
C THR A 48 -12.72 2.35 -3.63
N SER A 49 -12.03 1.23 -3.45
CA SER A 49 -12.63 -0.08 -3.74
C SER A 49 -13.72 -0.41 -2.72
N ASP A 50 -14.84 -0.98 -3.19
CA ASP A 50 -15.96 -1.39 -2.34
C ASP A 50 -15.66 -2.69 -1.56
N ASP A 51 -14.77 -3.53 -2.09
CA ASP A 51 -14.37 -4.81 -1.51
C ASP A 51 -13.11 -4.68 -0.64
N ASP A 52 -13.07 -5.39 0.48
CA ASP A 52 -11.92 -5.37 1.40
C ASP A 52 -10.66 -6.02 0.81
N ALA A 53 -10.80 -7.07 -0.01
CA ALA A 53 -9.68 -7.80 -0.58
C ALA A 53 -8.71 -6.92 -1.40
N PRO A 54 -9.15 -6.15 -2.42
CA PRO A 54 -8.26 -5.26 -3.16
C PRO A 54 -7.72 -4.11 -2.31
N ARG A 55 -8.47 -3.64 -1.30
CA ARG A 55 -7.98 -2.60 -0.39
C ARG A 55 -6.80 -3.08 0.44
N VAL A 56 -6.93 -4.27 1.04
CA VAL A 56 -5.86 -4.90 1.82
C VAL A 56 -4.67 -5.22 0.93
N ALA A 57 -4.89 -5.79 -0.25
CA ALA A 57 -3.81 -6.10 -1.20
C ALA A 57 -3.03 -4.82 -1.62
N ALA A 58 -3.73 -3.69 -1.81
CA ALA A 58 -3.09 -2.43 -2.11
C ALA A 58 -2.25 -1.90 -0.94
N ILE A 59 -2.73 -2.01 0.30
CA ILE A 59 -1.99 -1.66 1.52
C ILE A 59 -0.74 -2.53 1.65
N GLU A 60 -0.85 -3.83 1.43
CA GLU A 60 0.29 -4.75 1.46
C GLU A 60 1.32 -4.44 0.36
N ALA A 61 0.86 -4.00 -0.81
CA ALA A 61 1.73 -3.54 -1.90
C ALA A 61 2.48 -2.26 -1.53
N ILE A 62 1.81 -1.28 -0.91
CA ILE A 62 2.44 -0.05 -0.41
C ILE A 62 3.48 -0.39 0.66
N ALA A 63 3.10 -1.21 1.65
CA ALA A 63 3.98 -1.61 2.74
C ALA A 63 5.24 -2.36 2.27
N ALA A 64 5.15 -3.13 1.19
CA ALA A 64 6.32 -3.80 0.61
C ALA A 64 7.39 -2.82 0.09
N GLY A 65 6.98 -1.60 -0.26
CA GLY A 65 7.88 -0.53 -0.69
C GLY A 65 8.84 -0.03 0.39
N PHE A 66 8.58 -0.33 1.68
CA PHE A 66 9.51 0.02 2.78
C PHE A 66 10.88 -0.66 2.66
N SER A 67 11.02 -1.64 1.78
CA SER A 67 12.32 -2.22 1.42
C SER A 67 13.23 -1.28 0.61
N SER A 68 12.72 -0.16 0.10
CA SER A 68 13.49 0.79 -0.69
C SER A 68 14.55 1.53 0.15
N PRO A 69 15.74 1.82 -0.40
CA PRO A 69 16.71 2.70 0.26
C PRO A 69 16.30 4.19 0.24
N SER A 70 15.26 4.56 -0.52
CA SER A 70 14.83 5.96 -0.63
C SER A 70 14.01 6.39 0.60
N ALA A 71 14.63 7.16 1.50
CA ALA A 71 13.92 7.77 2.64
C ALA A 71 12.74 8.65 2.18
N LEU A 72 12.91 9.39 1.08
CA LEU A 72 11.84 10.20 0.49
C LEU A 72 10.63 9.34 0.08
N LEU A 73 10.86 8.20 -0.59
CA LEU A 73 9.77 7.31 -0.95
C LEU A 73 9.12 6.71 0.29
N LYS A 74 9.93 6.20 1.24
CA LYS A 74 9.42 5.57 2.47
C LYS A 74 8.56 6.49 3.33
N HIS A 75 8.95 7.76 3.44
CA HIS A 75 8.10 8.80 4.03
C HIS A 75 6.73 8.83 3.34
N GLU A 76 6.69 8.97 2.02
CA GLU A 76 5.42 9.01 1.30
C GLU A 76 4.59 7.72 1.42
N LEU A 77 5.24 6.55 1.53
CA LEU A 77 4.53 5.28 1.79
C LEU A 77 3.78 5.36 3.12
N ALA A 78 4.46 5.80 4.19
CA ALA A 78 3.86 5.93 5.52
C ALA A 78 2.70 6.94 5.50
N TYR A 79 2.89 8.09 4.87
CA TYR A 79 1.86 9.11 4.69
C TYR A 79 0.62 8.54 3.97
N CYS A 80 0.81 7.87 2.83
CA CYS A 80 -0.28 7.25 2.08
C CYS A 80 -1.00 6.17 2.89
N LEU A 81 -0.27 5.36 3.67
CA LEU A 81 -0.84 4.33 4.53
C LEU A 81 -1.75 4.92 5.61
N GLY A 82 -1.33 6.00 6.28
CA GLY A 82 -2.16 6.70 7.26
C GLY A 82 -3.47 7.22 6.68
N GLN A 83 -3.44 7.69 5.42
CA GLN A 83 -4.63 8.20 4.72
C GLN A 83 -5.62 7.11 4.28
N THR A 84 -5.28 5.83 4.38
CA THR A 84 -6.19 4.75 3.96
C THR A 84 -7.35 4.53 4.92
N GLY A 85 -7.22 4.95 6.18
CA GLY A 85 -8.21 4.66 7.23
C GLY A 85 -8.38 3.17 7.54
N ASN A 86 -7.45 2.31 7.09
CA ASN A 86 -7.59 0.87 7.16
C ASN A 86 -6.54 0.26 8.10
N THR A 87 -7.01 -0.56 9.05
CA THR A 87 -6.18 -1.15 10.11
C THR A 87 -5.10 -2.12 9.59
N ALA A 88 -5.20 -2.60 8.35
CA ALA A 88 -4.14 -3.39 7.73
C ALA A 88 -2.79 -2.62 7.66
N ALA A 89 -2.84 -1.28 7.64
CA ALA A 89 -1.65 -0.43 7.64
C ALA A 89 -0.94 -0.36 9.01
N VAL A 90 -1.60 -0.72 10.12
CA VAL A 90 -1.08 -0.53 11.48
C VAL A 90 0.19 -1.35 11.71
N LYS A 91 0.20 -2.62 11.30
CA LYS A 91 1.35 -3.51 11.49
C LYS A 91 2.63 -2.97 10.80
N PRO A 92 2.63 -2.68 9.49
CA PRO A 92 3.84 -2.15 8.85
C PRO A 92 4.26 -0.78 9.40
N LEU A 93 3.32 0.12 9.72
CA LEU A 93 3.66 1.42 10.32
C LEU A 93 4.32 1.27 11.69
N ARG A 94 3.85 0.35 12.55
CA ARG A 94 4.50 0.06 13.83
C ARG A 94 5.90 -0.51 13.65
N GLN A 95 6.15 -1.30 12.61
CA GLN A 95 7.48 -1.81 12.31
C GLN A 95 8.44 -0.67 11.94
N VAL A 96 8.01 0.26 11.07
CA VAL A 96 8.79 1.45 10.69
C VAL A 96 9.09 2.32 11.91
N LEU A 97 8.07 2.62 12.73
CA LEU A 97 8.23 3.44 13.93
C LEU A 97 9.22 2.84 14.97
N ALA A 98 9.17 1.51 15.14
CA ALA A 98 9.97 0.79 16.11
C ALA A 98 11.42 0.54 15.65
N ASP A 99 11.71 0.62 14.35
CA ASP A 99 13.07 0.40 13.84
C ASP A 99 13.97 1.61 14.10
N LEU A 100 14.90 1.46 15.05
CA LEU A 100 15.86 2.51 15.41
C LEU A 100 16.93 2.77 14.33
N LYS A 101 17.02 1.91 13.32
CA LYS A 101 17.92 2.09 12.17
C LYS A 101 17.24 2.79 11.00
N GLU A 102 15.92 2.96 11.06
CA GLU A 102 15.18 3.69 10.04
C GLU A 102 15.40 5.20 10.16
N ASP A 103 15.29 5.90 9.03
CA ASP A 103 15.42 7.35 8.96
C ASP A 103 14.40 8.04 9.90
N PRO A 104 14.84 9.01 10.72
CA PRO A 104 13.96 9.71 11.65
C PRO A 104 12.71 10.34 10.97
N MET A 105 12.83 10.80 9.73
CA MET A 105 11.71 11.36 8.96
C MET A 105 10.66 10.29 8.65
N CYS A 106 11.09 9.08 8.28
CA CYS A 106 10.18 7.95 8.04
C CYS A 106 9.49 7.49 9.33
N ARG A 107 10.22 7.50 10.46
CA ARG A 107 9.66 7.17 11.78
C ARG A 107 8.66 8.21 12.25
N HIS A 108 8.91 9.50 12.02
CA HIS A 108 7.99 10.60 12.30
C HIS A 108 6.68 10.40 11.53
N GLU A 109 6.78 10.20 10.22
CA GLU A 109 5.61 10.00 9.37
C GLU A 109 4.83 8.72 9.75
N ALA A 110 5.53 7.64 10.10
CA ALA A 110 4.87 6.44 10.60
C ALA A 110 4.10 6.66 11.91
N ALA A 111 4.62 7.51 12.81
CA ALA A 111 3.91 7.90 14.02
C ALA A 111 2.67 8.76 13.72
N GLU A 112 2.79 9.74 12.82
CA GLU A 112 1.65 10.57 12.40
C GLU A 112 0.56 9.72 11.74
N ALA A 113 0.96 8.80 10.85
CA ALA A 113 0.06 7.86 10.19
C ALA A 113 -0.67 6.95 11.19
N LEU A 114 0.01 6.45 12.23
CA LEU A 114 -0.64 5.69 13.30
C LEU A 114 -1.65 6.55 14.08
N GLY A 115 -1.28 7.78 14.41
CA GLY A 115 -2.18 8.74 15.06
C GLY A 115 -3.43 9.02 14.22
N ALA A 116 -3.29 9.17 12.90
CA ALA A 116 -4.41 9.34 11.98
C ALA A 116 -5.34 8.12 11.93
N LEU A 117 -4.83 6.92 12.20
CA LEU A 117 -5.60 5.68 12.30
C LEU A 117 -6.15 5.44 13.72
N GLY A 118 -5.81 6.28 14.71
CA GLY A 118 -6.23 6.14 16.10
C GLY A 118 -5.39 5.17 16.95
N TRP A 119 -4.11 4.99 16.63
CA TRP A 119 -3.18 4.06 17.32
C TRP A 119 -1.98 4.75 17.96
#